data_AF-A0A3B8HJK4-F1
#
_entry.id   AF-A0A3B8HJK4-F1
#
_cell.length_a   1.000
_cell.length_b   1.000
_cell.length_c   1.000
_cell.angle_alpha   90.00
_cell.angle_beta   90.00
_cell.angle_gamma   90.00
#
_symmetry.space_group_name_H-M   'P 1'
#
loop_
_entity.id
_entity.type
_entity.pdbx_description
1 polymer ?
#
loop_
_entity_poly.entity_id
_entity_poly.type
_entity_poly.pdbx_seq_one_letter_code
_entity_poly.pdbx_strand_id
1 'polypeptide(L)'
;MENGMKICGCLLDAEPKRLAALLQSPEVDLVEWRLDAFIAQRGWSETQTMLAVLRQERRHPVLVTNRPERHGGRFLGSEEDRLTILEEAVRAGAQWVDLEDDVTVGDRER
;
A
#
# COMPACT_ATOMS: atom_id res chain seq x y z
N MET A 1 -9.68 -27.96 6.09
CA MET A 1 -9.33 -26.56 6.35
C MET A 1 -10.48 -25.75 5.80
N GLU A 2 -11.16 -25.00 6.65
CA GLU A 2 -12.33 -24.22 6.25
C GLU A 2 -11.81 -23.09 5.34
N ASN A 3 -11.98 -23.25 4.04
CA ASN A 3 -11.62 -22.25 3.03
C ASN A 3 -12.71 -21.16 3.04
N GLY A 4 -12.91 -20.54 4.21
CA GLY A 4 -13.80 -19.41 4.37
C GLY A 4 -13.36 -18.27 3.45
N MET A 5 -14.33 -17.56 2.89
CA MET A 5 -14.09 -16.40 2.04
C MET A 5 -13.17 -15.42 2.78
N LYS A 6 -12.09 -15.00 2.12
CA LYS A 6 -11.16 -13.99 2.63
C LYS A 6 -11.58 -12.60 2.14
N ILE A 7 -11.68 -11.65 3.05
CA ILE A 7 -12.14 -10.29 2.76
C ILE A 7 -10.93 -9.35 2.74
N CYS A 8 -10.76 -8.63 1.63
CA CYS A 8 -9.77 -7.55 1.51
C CYS A 8 -10.46 -6.19 1.62
N GLY A 9 -10.09 -5.39 2.61
CA GLY A 9 -10.55 -3.99 2.73
C GLY A 9 -9.66 -3.05 1.93
N CYS A 10 -10.24 -2.20 1.10
CA CYS A 10 -9.49 -1.20 0.33
C CYS A 10 -9.45 0.14 1.08
N LEU A 11 -8.24 0.63 1.37
CA LEU A 11 -7.99 1.87 2.06
C LEU A 11 -7.51 2.95 1.07
N LEU A 12 -8.42 3.87 0.74
CA LEU A 12 -8.17 4.99 -0.18
C LEU A 12 -7.84 6.31 0.54
N ASP A 13 -8.28 6.46 1.78
CA ASP A 13 -7.95 7.59 2.66
C ASP A 13 -8.13 7.18 4.13
N ALA A 14 -7.39 7.85 5.02
CA ALA A 14 -7.57 7.77 6.47
C ALA A 14 -7.03 9.02 7.14
N GLU A 15 -7.72 9.48 8.19
CA GLU A 15 -7.09 10.37 9.15
C GLU A 15 -5.94 9.62 9.87
N PRO A 16 -4.78 10.27 10.10
CA PRO A 16 -3.63 9.61 10.73
C PRO A 16 -3.95 8.89 12.05
N LYS A 17 -4.81 9.49 12.89
CA LYS A 17 -5.23 8.90 14.17
C LYS A 17 -6.08 7.62 14.03
N ARG A 18 -6.71 7.39 12.88
CA ARG A 18 -7.60 6.24 12.63
C ARG A 18 -6.90 5.10 11.90
N LEU A 19 -5.80 5.38 11.22
CA LEU A 19 -5.11 4.43 10.36
C LEU A 19 -4.78 3.11 11.07
N ALA A 20 -4.22 3.15 12.27
CA ALA A 20 -3.91 1.94 13.05
C ALA A 20 -5.14 1.08 13.32
N ALA A 21 -6.28 1.70 13.67
CA ALA A 21 -7.52 0.99 13.92
C ALA A 21 -8.09 0.35 12.63
N LEU A 22 -7.94 1.02 11.49
CA LEU A 22 -8.36 0.48 10.19
C LEU A 22 -7.52 -0.74 9.77
N LEU A 23 -6.22 -0.75 10.09
CA LEU A 23 -5.38 -1.94 9.88
C LEU A 23 -5.70 -3.10 10.83
N GLN A 24 -6.52 -2.88 11.84
CA GLN A 24 -6.95 -3.87 12.85
C GLN A 24 -8.44 -4.23 12.72
N SER A 25 -9.11 -3.79 11.66
CA SER A 25 -10.56 -3.95 11.50
C SER A 25 -10.93 -5.44 11.50
N PRO A 26 -11.74 -5.93 12.44
CA PRO A 26 -12.10 -7.36 12.53
C PRO A 26 -12.95 -7.85 11.35
N GLU A 27 -13.45 -6.96 10.50
CA GLU A 27 -14.26 -7.25 9.32
C GLU A 27 -13.44 -7.68 8.09
N VAL A 28 -12.10 -7.57 8.14
CA VAL A 28 -11.22 -7.89 7.01
C VAL A 28 -10.13 -8.89 7.41
N ASP A 29 -9.65 -9.65 6.44
CA ASP A 29 -8.49 -10.54 6.60
C ASP A 29 -7.19 -9.89 6.09
N LEU A 30 -7.31 -8.95 5.16
CA LEU A 30 -6.23 -8.24 4.47
C LEU A 30 -6.65 -6.78 4.26
N VAL A 31 -5.69 -5.86 4.31
CA VAL A 31 -5.91 -4.48 3.86
C VAL A 31 -5.09 -4.21 2.60
N GLU A 32 -5.76 -3.75 1.54
CA GLU A 32 -5.09 -3.09 0.43
C GLU A 32 -4.97 -1.59 0.75
N TRP A 33 -3.75 -1.09 0.90
CA TRP A 33 -3.51 0.34 1.07
C TRP A 33 -3.08 0.98 -0.24
N ARG A 34 -3.97 1.80 -0.80
CA ARG A 34 -3.78 2.53 -2.06
C ARG A 34 -3.02 3.83 -1.82
N LEU A 35 -1.69 3.76 -1.87
CA LEU A 35 -0.83 4.94 -1.71
C LEU A 35 -1.04 5.97 -2.81
N ASP A 36 -1.39 5.56 -4.03
CA ASP A 36 -1.69 6.51 -5.10
C ASP A 36 -2.83 7.46 -4.70
N ALA A 37 -3.83 6.97 -3.97
CA ALA A 37 -4.92 7.79 -3.47
C ALA A 37 -4.50 8.71 -2.31
N PHE A 38 -3.70 8.20 -1.37
CA PHE A 38 -3.17 9.00 -0.26
C PHE A 38 -2.23 10.11 -0.77
N ILE A 39 -1.31 9.77 -1.68
CA ILE A 39 -0.37 10.73 -2.29
C ILE A 39 -1.12 11.82 -3.04
N ALA A 40 -2.15 11.46 -3.82
CA ALA A 40 -2.96 12.44 -4.53
C ALA A 40 -3.71 13.41 -3.60
N GLN A 41 -4.05 13.00 -2.38
CA GLN A 41 -4.82 13.82 -1.43
C GLN A 41 -3.95 14.57 -0.42
N ARG A 42 -2.84 13.98 0.01
CA ARG A 42 -2.02 14.39 1.17
C ARG A 42 -0.57 14.70 0.80
N GLY A 43 -0.16 14.34 -0.42
CA GLY A 43 1.23 14.37 -0.85
C GLY A 43 2.06 13.21 -0.28
N TRP A 44 3.24 13.03 -0.87
CA TRP A 44 4.13 11.94 -0.50
C TRP A 44 4.69 12.08 0.92
N SER A 45 5.10 13.28 1.35
CA SER A 45 5.73 13.48 2.66
C SER A 45 4.83 13.07 3.84
N GLU A 46 3.54 13.44 3.81
CA GLU A 46 2.57 13.02 4.83
C GLU A 46 2.34 11.50 4.74
N THR A 47 2.10 10.98 3.54
CA THR A 47 1.86 9.55 3.31
C THR A 47 3.03 8.69 3.79
N GLN A 48 4.27 9.09 3.52
CA GLN A 48 5.48 8.39 3.95
C GLN A 48 5.59 8.35 5.47
N THR A 49 5.24 9.45 6.16
CA THR A 49 5.21 9.48 7.63
C THR A 49 4.20 8.47 8.18
N MET A 50 3.06 8.32 7.52
CA MET A 50 1.99 7.40 7.92
C MET A 50 2.40 5.93 7.80
N LEU A 51 3.34 5.58 6.91
CA LEU A 51 3.85 4.20 6.77
C LEU A 51 4.43 3.65 8.08
N ALA A 52 4.83 4.49 9.03
CA ALA A 52 5.32 4.07 10.33
C ALA A 52 4.32 3.17 11.09
N VAL A 53 3.02 3.26 10.80
CA VAL A 53 1.99 2.37 11.37
C VAL A 53 2.25 0.89 11.05
N LEU A 54 2.93 0.59 9.93
CA LEU A 54 3.18 -0.77 9.48
C LEU A 54 4.14 -1.54 10.41
N ARG A 55 4.87 -0.83 11.28
CA ARG A 55 5.74 -1.42 12.30
C ARG A 55 4.99 -1.99 13.50
N GLN A 56 3.68 -1.73 13.62
CA GLN A 56 2.87 -2.28 14.69
C GLN A 56 2.69 -3.79 14.50
N GLU A 57 2.92 -4.57 15.56
CA GLU A 57 2.80 -6.04 15.52
C GLU A 57 1.34 -6.52 15.44
N ARG A 58 0.41 -5.74 16.01
CA ARG A 58 -1.02 -6.09 16.04
C ARG A 58 -1.74 -5.40 14.89
N ARG A 59 -1.74 -6.01 13.70
CA ARG A 59 -2.54 -5.59 12.53
C ARG A 59 -2.75 -6.75 11.56
N HIS A 60 -3.73 -6.61 10.68
CA HIS A 60 -3.86 -7.50 9.53
C HIS A 60 -2.68 -7.32 8.57
N PRO A 61 -2.37 -8.33 7.75
CA PRO A 61 -1.46 -8.17 6.64
C PRO A 61 -1.90 -7.02 5.72
N VAL A 62 -0.92 -6.34 5.13
CA VAL A 62 -1.14 -5.19 4.25
C VAL A 62 -0.49 -5.46 2.90
N LEU A 63 -1.32 -5.40 1.85
CA LEU A 63 -0.92 -5.27 0.45
C LEU A 63 -0.86 -3.76 0.14
N VAL A 64 0.30 -3.26 -0.25
CA VAL A 64 0.43 -1.85 -0.65
C VAL A 64 0.37 -1.74 -2.17
N THR A 65 -0.47 -0.84 -2.65
CA THR A 65 -0.65 -0.59 -4.08
C THR A 65 -0.35 0.89 -4.35
N ASN A 66 0.50 1.16 -5.35
CA ASN A 66 0.72 2.52 -5.88
C ASN A 66 0.37 2.50 -7.37
N ARG A 67 -0.94 2.52 -7.66
CA ARG A 67 -1.46 2.32 -9.01
C ARG A 67 -1.20 3.58 -9.88
N PRO A 68 -0.54 3.46 -11.04
CA PRO A 68 -0.33 4.57 -11.95
C PRO A 68 -1.59 4.93 -12.74
N GLU A 69 -1.67 6.16 -13.24
CA GLU A 69 -2.81 6.64 -14.04
C GLU A 69 -3.10 5.77 -15.27
N ARG A 70 -2.05 5.26 -15.93
CA ARG A 70 -2.17 4.37 -17.11
C ARG A 70 -2.93 3.06 -16.82
N HIS A 71 -3.06 2.68 -15.55
CA HIS A 71 -3.84 1.53 -15.06
C HIS A 71 -5.04 1.96 -14.18
N GLY A 72 -5.53 3.18 -14.35
CA GLY A 72 -6.71 3.70 -13.62
C GLY A 72 -6.45 4.10 -12.17
N GLY A 73 -5.18 4.24 -11.78
CA GLY A 73 -4.78 4.77 -10.47
C GLY A 73 -4.67 6.29 -10.45
N ARG A 74 -4.12 6.82 -9.36
CA ARG A 74 -3.94 8.27 -9.16
C ARG A 74 -2.47 8.72 -9.12
N PHE A 75 -1.53 7.80 -9.30
CA PHE A 75 -0.12 8.14 -9.28
C PHE A 75 0.31 8.70 -10.65
N LEU A 76 0.83 9.93 -10.64
CA LEU A 76 1.23 10.70 -11.83
C LEU A 76 2.76 10.77 -12.03
N GLY A 77 3.54 10.15 -11.15
CA GLY A 77 5.01 10.18 -11.20
C GLY A 77 5.61 9.18 -12.19
N SER A 78 6.95 9.15 -12.26
CA SER A 78 7.67 8.19 -13.09
C SER A 78 7.56 6.76 -12.54
N GLU A 79 7.84 5.76 -13.39
CA GLU A 79 7.86 4.37 -12.94
C GLU A 79 8.95 4.12 -11.89
N GLU A 80 10.10 4.79 -12.01
CA GLU A 80 11.19 4.72 -11.02
C GLU A 80 10.75 5.27 -9.65
N ASP A 81 10.06 6.41 -9.62
CA ASP A 81 9.49 6.96 -8.39
C ASP A 81 8.46 6.03 -7.78
N ARG A 82 7.62 5.44 -8.63
CA ARG A 82 6.56 4.50 -8.23
C ARG A 82 7.14 3.28 -7.53
N LEU A 83 8.17 2.68 -8.12
CA LEU A 83 8.88 1.52 -7.57
C LEU A 83 9.61 1.89 -6.28
N THR A 84 10.25 3.06 -6.22
CA THR A 84 10.90 3.57 -5.00
C THR A 84 9.91 3.70 -3.84
N ILE A 85 8.70 4.22 -4.10
CA ILE A 85 7.63 4.32 -3.10
C ILE A 85 7.18 2.94 -2.61
N LEU A 86 7.06 1.96 -3.50
CA LEU A 86 6.71 0.60 -3.14
C LEU A 86 7.82 -0.08 -2.31
N GLU A 87 9.09 0.15 -2.64
CA GLU A 87 10.22 -0.31 -1.84
C GLU A 87 10.22 0.29 -0.42
N GLU A 88 9.91 1.58 -0.28
CA GLU A 88 9.75 2.25 1.02
C GLU A 88 8.63 1.60 1.84
N ALA A 89 7.52 1.21 1.21
CA ALA A 89 6.44 0.49 1.88
C ALA A 89 6.87 -0.90 2.38
N VAL A 90 7.65 -1.64 1.58
CA VAL A 90 8.26 -2.92 2.00
C VAL A 90 9.18 -2.70 3.21
N ARG A 91 10.07 -1.70 3.15
CA ARG A 91 10.98 -1.35 4.27
C ARG A 91 10.22 -0.93 5.53
N ALA A 92 9.05 -0.31 5.38
CA ALA A 92 8.19 0.07 6.49
C ALA A 92 7.43 -1.11 7.13
N GLY A 93 7.35 -2.25 6.44
CA GLY A 93 6.76 -3.50 6.94
C GLY A 93 5.53 -4.00 6.18
N ALA A 94 5.22 -3.48 4.99
CA ALA A 94 4.16 -4.06 4.15
C ALA A 94 4.48 -5.54 3.84
N GLN A 95 3.46 -6.40 3.87
CA GLN A 95 3.65 -7.83 3.58
C GLN A 95 3.76 -8.09 2.08
N TRP A 96 3.06 -7.29 1.28
CA TRP A 96 3.11 -7.35 -0.18
C TRP A 96 3.05 -5.97 -0.79
N VAL A 97 3.51 -5.88 -2.03
CA VAL A 97 3.26 -4.76 -2.92
C VAL A 97 2.60 -5.27 -4.20
N ASP A 98 1.68 -4.49 -4.76
CA ASP A 98 1.06 -4.72 -6.07
C ASP A 98 1.93 -4.11 -7.17
N LEU A 99 2.35 -4.95 -8.12
CA LEU A 99 3.08 -4.56 -9.33
C LEU A 99 2.22 -4.87 -10.54
N GLU A 100 2.22 -3.95 -11.49
CA GLU A 100 1.58 -4.06 -12.78
C GLU A 100 2.35 -5.04 -13.68
N ASP A 101 1.64 -5.66 -14.62
CA ASP A 101 2.20 -6.61 -15.57
C ASP A 101 3.11 -5.95 -16.63
N ASP A 102 2.96 -4.65 -16.83
CA ASP A 102 3.78 -3.84 -17.73
C ASP A 102 5.07 -3.28 -17.09
N VAL A 103 5.36 -3.65 -15.84
CA VAL A 103 6.61 -3.26 -15.17
C VAL A 103 7.79 -3.84 -15.94
N THR A 104 8.58 -2.96 -16.55
CA THR A 104 9.84 -3.37 -17.17
C THR A 104 10.87 -3.67 -16.08
N VAL A 105 11.33 -4.92 -16.02
CA VAL A 105 12.42 -5.30 -15.13
C VAL A 105 13.73 -4.72 -15.69
N GLY A 106 14.12 -3.53 -15.22
CA GLY A 106 15.50 -3.07 -15.32
C GLY A 106 16.37 -3.89 -14.38
N ASP A 107 17.60 -4.21 -14.79
CA ASP A 107 18.54 -5.15 -14.17
C ASP A 107 18.61 -5.04 -12.63
N ARG A 108 17.74 -5.79 -11.94
CA ARG A 108 17.91 -6.05 -10.50
C ARG A 108 18.93 -7.17 -10.38
N GLU A 109 20.19 -6.81 -10.14
CA GLU A 109 21.16 -7.73 -9.55
C GLU A 109 20.57 -8.22 -8.21
N ARG A 110 20.23 -9.51 -8.17
CA ARG A 110 19.72 -10.19 -6.98
C ARG A 110 20.85 -10.52 -6.01
#